data_AF-A0A6C0DHV7-F1
#
_entry.id   AF-A0A6C0DHV7-F1
#
_cell.length_a   1.000
_cell.length_b   1.000
_cell.length_c   1.000
_cell.angle_alpha   90.00
_cell.angle_beta   90.00
_cell.angle_gamma   90.00
#
_symmetry.space_group_name_H-M   'P 1'
#
loop_
_entity.id
_entity.type
_entity.pdbx_description
1 polymer ?
#
loop_
_entity_poly.entity_id
_entity_poly.type
_entity_poly.pdbx_seq_one_letter_code
_entity_poly.pdbx_strand_id
1 'polypeptide(L)'
;MSSFEEILPIRSLTFVEVDKEHSDEILVPRSVLQAWMEHYPPGCPLLATLTNPITEQVQTVCIGSHNPDTDDRTIYAPLWIMDQISTVTDDPVSLQPLFEQPLPATKLVLKPLDRIAYDTDFRSVIEEYLDMFHVLQTGITLMVPVKDLGGYEIAVLVETTEPDLVVRLGGEVEFEIVPLVLTEQEDQVMTNSITNEIANETVIPDLIPTPFETLTTVTSVTPVEEADYNKQHRERMRLAWLKRSQTLQQQEQSLADIAPQTSEATSKSSGMA
;
A
#
# COMPACT_ATOMS: atom_id res chain seq x y z
N MET A 1 -28.05 3.18 -11.63
CA MET A 1 -27.49 2.64 -10.39
C MET A 1 -26.74 1.39 -10.78
N SER A 2 -25.42 1.38 -10.60
CA SER A 2 -24.56 0.26 -11.00
C SER A 2 -24.96 -0.97 -10.18
N SER A 3 -25.24 -2.10 -10.84
CA SER A 3 -25.72 -3.33 -10.21
C SER A 3 -24.66 -4.07 -9.38
N PHE A 4 -23.50 -3.48 -9.15
CA PHE A 4 -22.31 -4.14 -8.60
C PHE A 4 -21.79 -3.48 -7.31
N GLU A 5 -22.57 -2.58 -6.70
CA GLU A 5 -22.21 -2.02 -5.41
C GLU A 5 -22.63 -2.99 -4.30
N GLU A 6 -21.68 -3.33 -3.42
CA GLU A 6 -21.90 -4.20 -2.26
C GLU A 6 -21.60 -3.44 -0.98
N ILE A 7 -22.40 -3.65 0.08
CA ILE A 7 -22.15 -3.08 1.40
C ILE A 7 -21.77 -4.22 2.34
N LEU A 8 -20.53 -4.23 2.81
CA LEU A 8 -19.95 -5.32 3.59
C LEU A 8 -19.19 -4.78 4.81
N PRO A 9 -19.10 -5.55 5.92
CA PRO A 9 -18.23 -5.20 7.03
C PRO A 9 -16.75 -5.27 6.61
N ILE A 10 -15.94 -4.36 7.15
CA ILE A 10 -14.48 -4.33 6.95
C ILE A 10 -13.71 -4.77 8.21
N ARG A 11 -12.59 -5.47 8.02
CA ARG A 11 -11.66 -5.88 9.09
C ARG A 11 -10.22 -5.65 8.68
N SER A 12 -9.34 -5.62 9.67
CA SER A 12 -7.90 -5.50 9.43
C SER A 12 -7.35 -6.75 8.76
N LEU A 13 -6.49 -6.54 7.77
CA LEU A 13 -5.75 -7.59 7.07
C LEU A 13 -4.75 -8.32 7.98
N THR A 14 -4.28 -7.67 9.05
CA THR A 14 -3.36 -8.25 10.05
C THR A 14 -3.86 -9.55 10.68
N PHE A 15 -5.18 -9.81 10.66
CA PHE A 15 -5.75 -11.08 11.14
C PHE A 15 -5.49 -12.27 10.23
N VAL A 16 -5.09 -12.04 8.96
CA VAL A 16 -5.04 -13.08 7.92
C VAL A 16 -3.75 -13.04 7.11
N GLU A 17 -3.26 -11.87 6.68
CA GLU A 17 -2.07 -11.71 5.82
C GLU A 17 -1.22 -10.51 6.27
N VAL A 18 -0.36 -10.71 7.28
CA VAL A 18 0.48 -9.65 7.85
C VAL A 18 1.48 -9.08 6.86
N ASP A 19 1.94 -9.88 5.89
CA ASP A 19 2.91 -9.51 4.87
C ASP A 19 2.39 -8.48 3.86
N LYS A 20 1.07 -8.31 3.76
CA LYS A 20 0.41 -7.36 2.85
C LYS A 20 -0.06 -6.08 3.51
N GLU A 21 0.19 -5.90 4.80
CA GLU A 21 -0.20 -4.72 5.57
C GLU A 21 0.39 -3.42 4.99
N HIS A 22 1.49 -3.52 4.27
CA HIS A 22 2.18 -2.39 3.63
C HIS A 22 1.82 -2.21 2.13
N SER A 23 0.80 -2.91 1.63
CA SER A 23 0.36 -2.85 0.22
C SER A 23 -0.97 -2.11 0.06
N ASP A 24 -1.41 -1.91 -1.18
CA ASP A 24 -2.78 -1.45 -1.54
C ASP A 24 -3.77 -2.59 -1.81
N GLU A 25 -3.38 -3.83 -1.53
CA GLU A 25 -4.21 -5.01 -1.74
C GLU A 25 -5.21 -5.20 -0.59
N ILE A 26 -6.49 -5.37 -0.93
CA ILE A 26 -7.56 -5.82 -0.04
C ILE A 26 -7.99 -7.23 -0.42
N LEU A 27 -8.56 -7.97 0.53
CA LEU A 27 -9.22 -9.25 0.29
C LEU A 27 -10.73 -9.04 0.31
N VAL A 28 -11.41 -9.53 -0.71
CA VAL A 28 -12.87 -9.46 -0.84
C VAL A 28 -13.47 -10.86 -0.78
N PRO A 29 -14.76 -10.99 -0.44
CA PRO A 29 -15.46 -12.27 -0.54
C PRO A 29 -15.29 -12.93 -1.90
N ARG A 30 -15.14 -14.26 -1.89
CA ARG A 30 -14.98 -15.06 -3.11
C ARG A 30 -16.18 -14.92 -4.02
N SER A 31 -17.38 -14.88 -3.45
CA SER A 31 -18.62 -14.69 -4.19
C SER A 31 -18.63 -13.36 -4.96
N VAL A 32 -18.16 -12.27 -4.34
CA VAL A 32 -18.03 -10.95 -4.96
C VAL A 32 -16.96 -10.96 -6.06
N LEU A 33 -15.77 -11.50 -5.76
CA LEU A 33 -14.68 -11.60 -6.74
C LEU A 33 -15.12 -12.36 -8.00
N GLN A 34 -15.75 -13.53 -7.84
CA GLN A 34 -16.23 -14.34 -8.95
C GLN A 34 -17.27 -13.60 -9.80
N ALA A 35 -18.17 -12.85 -9.17
CA ALA A 35 -19.17 -12.07 -9.88
C ALA A 35 -18.55 -10.93 -10.71
N TRP A 36 -17.42 -10.37 -10.27
CA TRP A 36 -16.78 -9.24 -10.97
C TRP A 36 -15.72 -9.65 -11.98
N MET A 37 -15.06 -10.79 -11.79
CA MET A 37 -13.93 -11.23 -12.62
C MET A 37 -14.23 -11.23 -14.13
N GLU A 38 -15.44 -11.66 -14.53
CA GLU A 38 -15.83 -11.73 -15.94
C GLU A 38 -15.96 -10.34 -16.60
N HIS A 39 -16.04 -9.27 -15.80
CA HIS A 39 -16.22 -7.90 -16.26
C HIS A 39 -14.92 -7.10 -16.33
N TYR A 40 -13.83 -7.58 -15.73
CA TYR A 40 -12.55 -6.87 -15.78
C TYR A 40 -11.83 -7.09 -17.12
N PRO A 41 -11.15 -6.06 -17.65
CA PRO A 41 -10.27 -6.22 -18.79
C PRO A 41 -9.16 -7.25 -18.51
N PRO A 42 -8.85 -8.15 -19.45
CA PRO A 42 -7.82 -9.16 -19.25
C PRO A 42 -6.44 -8.51 -19.07
N GLY A 43 -5.69 -8.98 -18.07
CA GLY A 43 -4.32 -8.51 -17.79
C GLY A 43 -4.23 -7.16 -17.06
N CYS A 44 -5.36 -6.58 -16.65
CA CYS A 44 -5.39 -5.40 -15.78
C CYS A 44 -5.51 -5.80 -14.31
N PRO A 45 -4.99 -4.98 -13.38
CA PRO A 45 -5.24 -5.19 -11.96
C PRO A 45 -6.74 -5.05 -11.67
N LEU A 46 -7.22 -5.86 -10.73
CA LEU A 46 -8.60 -5.81 -10.26
C LEU A 46 -8.69 -4.66 -9.27
N LEU A 47 -9.23 -3.52 -9.69
CA LEU A 47 -9.31 -2.32 -8.86
C LEU A 47 -10.74 -2.10 -8.37
N ALA A 48 -10.89 -1.60 -7.15
CA ALA A 48 -12.17 -1.23 -6.58
C ALA A 48 -12.09 0.10 -5.85
N THR A 49 -13.24 0.70 -5.61
CA THR A 49 -13.42 1.87 -4.75
C THR A 49 -14.04 1.42 -3.45
N LEU A 50 -13.36 1.72 -2.34
CA LEU A 50 -13.90 1.61 -0.99
C LEU A 50 -14.41 2.98 -0.56
N THR A 51 -15.67 3.03 -0.15
CA THR A 51 -16.31 4.24 0.37
C THR A 51 -16.85 3.97 1.76
N ASN A 52 -16.47 4.80 2.73
CA ASN A 52 -17.17 4.83 4.00
C ASN A 52 -18.49 5.61 3.82
N PRO A 53 -19.66 4.97 3.96
CA PRO A 53 -20.95 5.61 3.72
C PRO A 53 -21.30 6.69 4.76
N ILE A 54 -20.57 6.77 5.88
CA ILE A 54 -20.79 7.74 6.96
C ILE A 54 -19.93 8.99 6.75
N THR A 55 -18.63 8.82 6.48
CA THR A 55 -17.69 9.94 6.32
C THR A 55 -17.56 10.41 4.88
N GLU A 56 -18.11 9.65 3.92
CA GLU A 56 -17.98 9.85 2.48
C GLU A 56 -16.52 9.85 2.00
N GLN A 57 -15.60 9.33 2.82
CA GLN A 57 -14.21 9.16 2.43
C GLN A 57 -14.08 7.97 1.49
N VAL A 58 -13.25 8.16 0.47
CA VAL A 58 -13.10 7.25 -0.67
C VAL A 58 -11.64 6.90 -0.85
N GLN A 59 -11.36 5.61 -1.04
CA GLN A 59 -10.04 5.10 -1.37
C GLN A 59 -10.13 4.11 -2.53
N THR A 60 -9.29 4.31 -3.55
CA THR A 60 -9.10 3.29 -4.60
C THR A 60 -8.10 2.26 -4.14
N VAL A 61 -8.40 0.98 -4.35
CA VAL A 61 -7.63 -0.17 -3.84
C VAL A 61 -7.49 -1.27 -4.89
N CYS A 62 -6.50 -2.13 -4.72
CA CYS A 62 -6.32 -3.34 -5.50
C CYS A 62 -7.01 -4.52 -4.80
N ILE A 63 -7.66 -5.40 -5.55
CA ILE A 63 -8.21 -6.65 -5.04
C ILE A 63 -7.12 -7.72 -5.17
N GLY A 64 -6.65 -8.21 -4.04
CA GLY A 64 -5.66 -9.27 -3.94
C GLY A 64 -6.21 -10.65 -4.30
N SER A 65 -5.33 -11.65 -4.26
CA SER A 65 -5.70 -13.04 -4.47
C SER A 65 -6.58 -13.58 -3.33
N HIS A 66 -7.51 -14.48 -3.64
CA HIS A 66 -8.37 -15.10 -2.64
C HIS A 66 -7.55 -15.87 -1.59
N ASN A 67 -7.83 -15.61 -0.32
CA ASN A 67 -7.28 -16.35 0.82
C ASN A 67 -8.37 -17.27 1.41
N PRO A 68 -8.11 -18.60 1.54
CA PRO A 68 -9.11 -19.56 2.03
C PRO A 68 -9.50 -19.37 3.49
N ASP A 69 -8.70 -18.65 4.29
CA ASP A 69 -8.94 -18.38 5.71
C ASP A 69 -9.84 -17.15 5.94
N THR A 70 -10.26 -16.47 4.86
CA THR A 70 -11.17 -15.32 4.93
C THR A 70 -12.64 -15.72 4.96
N ASP A 71 -13.44 -14.93 5.69
CA ASP A 71 -14.90 -15.04 5.69
C ASP A 71 -15.52 -14.49 4.39
N ASP A 72 -16.45 -15.21 3.77
CA ASP A 72 -17.09 -14.87 2.49
C ASP A 72 -18.17 -13.75 2.62
N ARG A 73 -18.11 -12.95 3.67
CA ARG A 73 -18.98 -11.79 3.92
C ARG A 73 -18.24 -10.58 4.45
N THR A 74 -16.91 -10.63 4.50
CA THR A 74 -16.09 -9.61 5.13
C THR A 74 -15.00 -9.16 4.17
N ILE A 75 -14.75 -7.85 4.11
CA ILE A 75 -13.60 -7.27 3.42
C ILE A 75 -12.44 -7.19 4.41
N TYR A 76 -11.23 -7.60 4.00
CA TYR A 76 -10.02 -7.41 4.80
C TYR A 76 -9.12 -6.40 4.12
N ALA A 77 -8.75 -5.34 4.84
CA ALA A 77 -7.93 -4.26 4.31
C ALA A 77 -6.78 -3.91 5.27
N PRO A 78 -5.65 -3.44 4.75
CA PRO A 78 -4.60 -2.82 5.56
C PRO A 78 -5.18 -1.74 6.49
N LEU A 79 -4.64 -1.64 7.70
CA LEU A 79 -5.04 -0.64 8.70
C LEU A 79 -4.90 0.77 8.15
N TRP A 80 -3.84 1.06 7.40
CA TRP A 80 -3.65 2.38 6.81
C TRP A 80 -4.79 2.77 5.84
N ILE A 81 -5.37 1.79 5.12
CA ILE A 81 -6.55 2.02 4.27
C ILE A 81 -7.77 2.30 5.13
N MET A 82 -7.98 1.49 6.18
CA MET A 82 -9.10 1.68 7.12
C MET A 82 -9.07 3.05 7.79
N ASP A 83 -7.88 3.49 8.23
CA ASP A 83 -7.64 4.80 8.83
C ASP A 83 -7.93 5.92 7.82
N GLN A 84 -7.50 5.77 6.57
CA GLN A 84 -7.69 6.75 5.49
C GLN A 84 -9.18 6.97 5.15
N ILE A 85 -10.01 5.94 5.27
CA ILE A 85 -11.47 6.04 5.09
C ILE A 85 -12.23 6.19 6.42
N SER A 86 -11.51 6.41 7.53
CA SER A 86 -12.06 6.57 8.90
C SER A 86 -13.03 5.46 9.31
N THR A 87 -12.63 4.21 9.09
CA THR A 87 -13.40 3.02 9.48
C THR A 87 -12.69 2.24 10.57
N VAL A 88 -13.46 1.54 11.40
CA VAL A 88 -12.96 0.56 12.36
C VAL A 88 -13.47 -0.84 12.03
N THR A 89 -13.05 -1.82 12.83
CA THR A 89 -13.46 -3.22 12.67
C THR A 89 -14.99 -3.37 12.69
N ASP A 90 -15.51 -4.12 11.73
CA ASP A 90 -16.92 -4.42 11.48
C ASP A 90 -17.77 -3.21 11.02
N ASP A 91 -17.17 -2.06 10.72
CA ASP A 91 -17.90 -0.94 10.09
C ASP A 91 -18.36 -1.33 8.67
N PRO A 92 -19.56 -0.89 8.25
CA PRO A 92 -20.02 -1.12 6.89
C PRO A 92 -19.27 -0.20 5.91
N VAL A 93 -18.75 -0.79 4.84
CA VAL A 93 -18.14 -0.05 3.72
C VAL A 93 -18.86 -0.40 2.42
N SER A 94 -19.02 0.59 1.54
CA SER A 94 -19.45 0.37 0.17
C SER A 94 -18.24 0.00 -0.68
N LEU A 95 -18.33 -1.13 -1.38
CA LEU A 95 -17.32 -1.64 -2.28
C LEU A 95 -17.90 -1.64 -3.70
N GLN A 96 -17.24 -0.94 -4.61
CA GLN A 96 -17.66 -0.83 -6.00
C GLN A 96 -16.49 -1.18 -6.93
N PRO A 97 -16.69 -2.05 -7.95
CA PRO A 97 -15.64 -2.40 -8.88
C PRO A 97 -15.32 -1.22 -9.81
N LEU A 98 -14.03 -1.04 -10.09
CA LEU A 98 -13.52 -0.04 -11.01
C LEU A 98 -13.13 -0.70 -12.34
N PHE A 99 -14.10 -0.84 -13.24
CA PHE A 99 -13.87 -1.47 -14.56
C PHE A 99 -13.08 -0.57 -15.52
N GLU A 100 -13.25 0.75 -15.42
CA GLU A 100 -12.43 1.72 -16.15
C GLU A 100 -11.15 1.99 -15.37
N GLN A 101 -10.02 1.53 -15.92
CA GLN A 101 -8.75 1.57 -15.23
C GLN A 101 -8.19 3.00 -15.16
N PRO A 102 -7.62 3.42 -14.01
CA PRO A 102 -6.88 4.67 -13.91
C PRO A 102 -5.74 4.71 -14.94
N LEU A 103 -5.39 5.94 -15.36
CA LEU A 103 -4.30 6.15 -16.29
C LEU A 103 -2.96 5.72 -15.64
N PRO A 104 -2.03 5.13 -16.41
CA PRO A 104 -0.70 4.80 -15.89
C PRO A 104 0.00 6.05 -15.37
N ALA A 105 0.64 5.93 -14.21
CA ALA A 105 1.41 7.00 -13.62
C ALA A 105 2.59 7.37 -14.54
N THR A 106 2.76 8.66 -14.80
CA THR A 106 3.94 9.19 -15.49
C THR A 106 4.87 9.91 -14.53
N LYS A 107 4.31 10.58 -13.52
CA LYS A 107 5.06 11.29 -12.51
C LYS A 107 4.40 11.18 -11.13
N LEU A 108 5.23 11.01 -10.10
CA LEU A 108 4.83 11.12 -8.69
C LEU A 108 5.66 12.18 -7.98
N VAL A 109 5.03 12.96 -7.10
CA VAL A 109 5.72 13.87 -6.20
C VAL A 109 5.47 13.41 -4.77
N LEU A 110 6.55 13.06 -4.08
CA LEU A 110 6.53 12.44 -2.76
C LEU A 110 7.22 13.35 -1.76
N LYS A 111 6.59 13.54 -0.60
CA LYS A 111 7.10 14.43 0.45
C LYS A 111 7.26 13.64 1.76
N PRO A 112 8.50 13.25 2.11
CA PRO A 112 8.79 12.69 3.41
C PRO A 112 8.44 13.72 4.49
N LEU A 113 7.72 13.28 5.52
CA LEU A 113 7.32 14.11 6.66
C LEU A 113 8.32 14.01 7.82
N ASP A 114 9.35 13.18 7.67
CA ASP A 114 10.45 13.02 8.62
C ASP A 114 11.78 13.47 8.00
N ARG A 115 12.61 14.15 8.79
CA ARG A 115 13.95 14.58 8.39
C ARG A 115 14.90 13.41 8.25
N ILE A 116 14.67 12.31 8.98
CA ILE A 116 15.55 11.13 8.94
C ILE A 116 15.58 10.48 7.55
N ALA A 117 14.58 10.75 6.71
CA ALA A 117 14.58 10.33 5.31
C ALA A 117 15.82 10.84 4.55
N TYR A 118 16.33 12.03 4.89
CA TYR A 118 17.49 12.63 4.20
C TYR A 118 18.84 12.06 4.66
N ASP A 119 18.85 11.26 5.73
CA ASP A 119 20.05 10.60 6.27
C ASP A 119 20.23 9.17 5.72
N THR A 120 19.34 8.71 4.85
CA THR A 120 19.32 7.35 4.29
C THR A 120 19.21 7.38 2.76
N ASP A 121 19.43 6.24 2.10
CA ASP A 121 19.10 6.08 0.68
C ASP A 121 17.59 5.89 0.49
N PHE A 122 16.83 6.90 0.88
CA PHE A 122 15.38 6.85 0.93
C PHE A 122 14.76 6.67 -0.45
N ARG A 123 15.46 7.10 -1.50
CA ARG A 123 15.01 6.94 -2.89
C ARG A 123 14.85 5.47 -3.24
N SER A 124 15.88 4.66 -3.00
CA SER A 124 15.81 3.22 -3.28
C SER A 124 14.83 2.49 -2.36
N VAL A 125 14.68 2.94 -1.11
CA VAL A 125 13.65 2.39 -0.20
C VAL A 125 12.24 2.62 -0.74
N ILE A 126 11.96 3.82 -1.23
CA ILE A 126 10.66 4.16 -1.82
C ILE A 126 10.39 3.38 -3.10
N GLU A 127 11.39 3.20 -3.96
CA GLU A 127 11.27 2.38 -5.17
C GLU A 127 10.84 0.94 -4.83
N GLU A 128 11.54 0.29 -3.88
CA GLU A 128 11.16 -1.05 -3.41
C GLU A 128 9.76 -1.05 -2.77
N TYR A 129 9.42 -0.01 -2.03
CA TYR A 129 8.14 0.08 -1.35
C TYR A 129 6.95 0.21 -2.32
N LEU A 130 7.11 1.03 -3.37
CA LEU A 130 6.08 1.27 -4.38
C LEU A 130 5.80 0.03 -5.26
N ASP A 131 6.70 -0.95 -5.31
CA ASP A 131 6.46 -2.24 -5.99
C ASP A 131 5.31 -3.04 -5.36
N MET A 132 4.92 -2.72 -4.11
CA MET A 132 3.79 -3.33 -3.42
C MET A 132 2.43 -2.67 -3.76
N PHE A 133 2.45 -1.60 -4.56
CA PHE A 133 1.27 -0.81 -4.90
C PHE A 133 0.89 -0.98 -6.37
N HIS A 134 -0.40 -1.09 -6.64
CA HIS A 134 -0.98 -1.14 -7.99
C HIS A 134 -1.66 0.17 -8.37
N VAL A 135 -2.13 0.93 -7.39
CA VAL A 135 -2.75 2.24 -7.55
C VAL A 135 -2.22 3.19 -6.49
N LEU A 136 -2.09 4.47 -6.86
CA LEU A 136 -1.73 5.53 -5.93
C LEU A 136 -2.66 6.73 -6.12
N GLN A 137 -2.98 7.39 -5.01
CA GLN A 137 -3.89 8.54 -4.98
C GLN A 137 -3.21 9.74 -4.36
N THR A 138 -3.40 10.91 -4.95
CA THR A 138 -2.94 12.19 -4.38
C THR A 138 -3.56 12.42 -3.00
N GLY A 139 -2.75 12.88 -2.05
CA GLY A 139 -3.16 13.25 -0.70
C GLY A 139 -3.11 12.12 0.33
N ILE A 140 -2.77 10.90 -0.06
CA ILE A 140 -2.58 9.79 0.89
C ILE A 140 -1.22 9.89 1.58
N THR A 141 -1.15 9.41 2.83
CA THR A 141 0.12 9.28 3.56
C THR A 141 0.50 7.80 3.67
N LEU A 142 1.67 7.44 3.16
CA LEU A 142 2.23 6.09 3.24
C LEU A 142 3.14 5.98 4.46
N MET A 143 3.10 4.83 5.14
CA MET A 143 4.03 4.50 6.23
C MET A 143 5.11 3.56 5.70
N VAL A 144 6.28 4.11 5.40
CA VAL A 144 7.35 3.40 4.69
C VAL A 144 8.38 2.86 5.69
N PRO A 145 8.45 1.53 5.91
CA PRO A 145 9.41 0.95 6.83
C PRO A 145 10.83 0.96 6.24
N VAL A 146 11.76 1.62 6.93
CA VAL A 146 13.17 1.73 6.53
C VAL A 146 14.00 0.66 7.24
N LYS A 147 14.42 -0.36 6.50
CA LYS A 147 15.20 -1.51 7.03
C LYS A 147 16.50 -1.07 7.70
N ASP A 148 17.21 -0.10 7.11
CA ASP A 148 18.49 0.42 7.62
C ASP A 148 18.36 1.10 8.98
N LEU A 149 17.16 1.58 9.33
CA LEU A 149 16.82 2.18 10.61
C LEU A 149 16.16 1.19 11.58
N GLY A 150 16.30 -0.12 11.34
CA GLY A 150 15.71 -1.16 12.17
C GLY A 150 14.19 -1.31 12.00
N GLY A 151 13.65 -0.89 10.85
CA GLY A 151 12.21 -0.96 10.57
C GLY A 151 11.42 0.27 11.03
N TYR A 152 12.11 1.39 11.32
CA TYR A 152 11.45 2.66 11.59
C TYR A 152 10.59 3.09 10.38
N GLU A 153 9.33 3.46 10.64
CA GLU A 153 8.40 3.88 9.59
C GLU A 153 8.47 5.39 9.38
N ILE A 154 8.74 5.79 8.14
CA ILE A 154 8.72 7.18 7.71
C ILE A 154 7.38 7.47 7.03
N ALA A 155 6.66 8.47 7.53
CA ALA A 155 5.45 8.97 6.89
C ALA A 155 5.79 9.76 5.62
N VAL A 156 5.17 9.41 4.50
CA VAL A 156 5.37 10.04 3.18
C VAL A 156 4.04 10.47 2.61
N LEU A 157 3.87 11.77 2.40
CA LEU A 157 2.71 12.29 1.70
C LEU A 157 2.90 12.15 0.19
N VAL A 158 1.90 11.58 -0.48
CA VAL A 158 1.77 11.64 -1.93
C VAL A 158 1.21 13.02 -2.29
N GLU A 159 2.10 13.95 -2.62
CA GLU A 159 1.72 15.36 -2.83
C GLU A 159 0.98 15.56 -4.14
N THR A 160 1.46 14.95 -5.23
CA THR A 160 0.75 14.92 -6.52
C THR A 160 1.01 13.64 -7.29
N THR A 161 0.05 13.30 -8.14
CA THR A 161 0.13 12.21 -9.11
C THR A 161 -0.20 12.75 -10.51
N GLU A 162 0.48 12.25 -11.54
CA GLU A 162 0.21 12.58 -12.95
C GLU A 162 -0.02 11.30 -13.76
N PRO A 163 -0.99 11.30 -14.71
CA PRO A 163 -1.71 12.46 -15.25
C PRO A 163 -3.01 12.85 -14.51
N ASP A 164 -3.40 12.10 -13.48
CA ASP A 164 -4.67 12.29 -12.76
C ASP A 164 -4.45 12.14 -11.24
N LEU A 165 -5.47 12.45 -10.42
CA LEU A 165 -5.42 12.32 -8.96
C LEU A 165 -5.33 10.87 -8.47
N VAL A 166 -5.74 9.92 -9.31
CA VAL A 166 -5.61 8.49 -9.07
C VAL A 166 -4.91 7.90 -10.28
N VAL A 167 -3.79 7.22 -10.05
CA VAL A 167 -2.95 6.68 -11.11
C VAL A 167 -2.64 5.23 -10.86
N ARG A 168 -2.55 4.46 -11.95
CA ARG A 168 -2.15 3.06 -11.90
C ARG A 168 -0.64 2.97 -11.93
N LEU A 169 -0.07 2.25 -10.97
CA LEU A 169 1.34 1.90 -10.96
C LEU A 169 1.56 0.66 -11.84
N GLY A 170 2.70 0.64 -12.52
CA GLY A 170 3.07 -0.43 -13.44
C GLY A 170 3.87 0.11 -14.62
N GLY A 171 5.17 -0.16 -14.63
CA GLY A 171 6.11 0.35 -15.63
C GLY A 171 7.12 1.32 -15.01
N GLU A 172 7.80 2.08 -15.87
CA GLU A 172 8.75 3.12 -15.43
C GLU A 172 7.97 4.37 -15.04
N VAL A 173 8.04 4.73 -13.76
CA VAL A 173 7.38 5.93 -13.21
C VAL A 173 8.47 6.86 -12.71
N GLU A 174 8.48 8.09 -13.21
CA GLU A 174 9.38 9.11 -12.67
C GLU A 174 8.83 9.57 -11.33
N PHE A 175 9.67 9.63 -10.30
CA PHE A 175 9.26 10.24 -9.04
C PHE A 175 10.29 11.22 -8.50
N GLU A 176 9.77 12.23 -7.84
CA GLU A 176 10.48 13.38 -7.27
C GLU A 176 10.25 13.40 -5.76
N ILE A 177 11.34 13.45 -4.98
CA ILE A 177 11.28 13.56 -3.52
C ILE A 177 11.49 15.03 -3.16
N VAL A 178 10.45 15.66 -2.61
CA VAL A 178 10.48 17.08 -2.24
C VAL A 178 11.04 17.25 -0.83
N PRO A 179 11.97 18.20 -0.60
CA PRO A 179 12.46 18.50 0.73
C PRO A 179 11.38 18.97 1.69
N LEU A 180 11.46 18.55 2.96
CA LEU A 180 10.62 19.06 4.03
C LEU A 180 10.98 20.52 4.31
N VAL A 181 10.16 21.44 3.82
CA VAL A 181 10.27 22.86 4.18
C VAL A 181 9.65 23.06 5.55
N LEU A 182 10.50 23.21 6.55
CA LEU A 182 10.07 23.59 7.89
C LEU A 182 9.79 25.09 7.84
N THR A 183 8.52 25.47 7.73
CA THR A 183 8.14 26.83 8.10
C THR A 183 8.40 26.97 9.59
N GLU A 184 9.46 27.70 9.94
CA GLU A 184 9.68 28.24 11.28
C GLU A 184 8.51 29.18 11.59
N GLN A 185 7.34 28.64 11.96
CA GLN A 185 6.34 29.44 12.63
C GLN A 185 6.82 29.64 14.05
N GLU A 186 7.36 30.83 14.25
CA GLU A 186 7.73 31.44 15.53
C GLU A 186 6.82 30.97 16.66
N ASP A 187 7.42 30.29 17.64
CA ASP A 187 6.91 30.22 19.00
C ASP A 187 6.74 31.65 19.53
N GLN A 188 5.62 32.30 19.22
CA GLN A 188 5.13 33.40 20.04
C GLN A 188 4.61 32.80 21.34
N VAL A 189 5.57 32.49 22.22
CA VAL A 189 5.34 32.29 23.64
C VAL A 189 4.64 33.54 24.14
N MET A 190 3.31 33.46 24.33
CA MET A 190 2.59 34.34 25.23
C MET A 190 3.22 34.16 26.62
N THR A 191 4.19 35.01 26.94
CA THR A 191 4.69 35.22 28.29
C THR A 191 3.59 35.92 29.08
N ASN A 192 2.59 35.16 29.50
CA ASN A 192 1.71 35.59 30.57
C ASN A 192 2.55 35.70 31.84
N SER A 193 2.81 36.95 32.22
CA SER A 193 3.44 37.33 33.47
C SER A 193 2.59 36.83 34.64
N ILE A 194 2.99 35.73 35.27
CA ILE A 194 2.53 35.38 36.61
C ILE A 194 3.75 35.49 37.52
N THR A 195 3.82 36.64 38.18
CA THR A 195 4.67 36.88 39.34
C THR A 195 4.19 35.96 40.46
N ASN A 196 5.01 34.98 40.85
CA ASN A 196 4.90 34.34 42.16
C ASN A 196 6.31 34.14 42.72
N GLU A 197 6.71 35.09 43.55
CA GLU A 197 7.77 34.94 44.54
C GLU A 197 7.38 33.81 45.50
N ILE A 198 8.11 32.68 45.50
CA ILE A 198 8.42 31.96 46.74
C ILE A 198 9.83 31.38 46.60
N ALA A 199 10.71 31.90 47.46
CA ALA A 199 12.07 31.42 47.69
C ALA A 199 12.08 29.97 48.19
N ASN A 200 13.03 29.18 47.71
CA ASN A 200 13.81 28.29 48.57
C ASN A 200 15.07 27.80 47.82
N GLU A 201 16.20 28.23 48.35
CA GLU A 201 17.54 27.73 48.02
C GLU A 201 17.64 26.23 48.34
N THR A 202 18.17 25.45 47.42
CA THR A 202 18.96 24.27 47.78
C THR A 202 20.09 24.09 46.76
N VAL A 203 21.30 24.27 47.27
CA VAL A 203 22.60 24.18 46.60
C VAL A 203 23.05 22.73 46.55
N ILE A 204 23.29 22.15 45.37
CA ILE A 204 24.13 20.93 45.16
C ILE A 204 24.87 21.04 43.81
N PRO A 205 26.15 20.59 43.69
CA PRO A 205 27.13 21.18 42.77
C PRO A 205 27.40 20.40 41.47
N ASP A 206 28.02 21.14 40.55
CA ASP A 206 28.83 20.80 39.36
C ASP A 206 29.24 19.34 39.12
N LEU A 207 28.90 18.83 37.92
CA LEU A 207 29.65 17.80 37.21
C LEU A 207 29.70 18.11 35.69
N ILE A 208 30.80 18.77 35.30
CA ILE A 208 31.67 18.58 34.11
C ILE A 208 31.08 17.90 32.86
N PRO A 209 31.14 18.53 31.66
CA PRO A 209 30.88 17.88 30.38
C PRO A 209 32.17 17.31 29.75
N THR A 210 32.09 16.11 29.17
CA THR A 210 33.11 15.54 28.26
C THR A 210 32.70 15.74 26.79
N PRO A 211 33.61 16.14 25.88
CA PRO A 211 33.34 16.22 24.46
C PRO A 211 33.58 14.86 23.78
N PHE A 212 32.69 14.46 22.88
CA PHE A 212 32.90 13.33 21.97
C PHE A 212 33.15 13.89 20.57
N GLU A 213 34.39 13.78 20.09
CA GLU A 213 34.77 13.96 18.70
C GLU A 213 34.69 12.58 18.01
N THR A 214 33.91 12.47 16.93
CA THR A 214 34.19 11.42 15.93
C THR A 214 33.91 11.94 14.53
N LEU A 215 34.99 12.02 13.75
CA LEU A 215 35.02 12.21 12.31
C LEU A 215 34.43 10.99 11.59
N THR A 216 33.61 11.20 10.57
CA THR A 216 33.32 10.20 9.54
C THR A 216 33.59 10.76 8.16
N THR A 217 34.52 10.08 7.50
CA THR A 217 35.05 10.31 6.16
C THR A 217 34.01 9.92 5.11
N VAL A 218 33.55 10.88 4.31
CA VAL A 218 32.67 10.60 3.15
C VAL A 218 33.54 10.04 2.02
N THR A 219 33.27 8.79 1.63
CA THR A 219 33.92 8.14 0.49
C THR A 219 33.02 8.32 -0.73
N SER A 220 33.46 9.12 -1.69
CA SER A 220 32.75 9.37 -2.95
C SER A 220 32.82 8.14 -3.86
N VAL A 221 31.68 7.51 -4.15
CA VAL A 221 31.57 6.39 -5.09
C VAL A 221 31.49 6.93 -6.53
N THR A 222 32.29 6.34 -7.42
CA THR A 222 32.43 6.73 -8.82
C THR A 222 31.27 6.24 -9.72
N PRO A 223 30.83 7.03 -10.71
CA PRO A 223 29.60 6.86 -11.49
C PRO A 223 29.63 5.77 -12.58
N VAL A 224 30.49 4.75 -12.47
CA VAL A 224 30.67 3.72 -13.51
C VAL A 224 29.96 2.39 -13.14
N GLU A 225 29.68 2.13 -11.86
CA GLU A 225 29.00 0.90 -11.41
C GLU A 225 27.46 0.94 -11.51
N GLU A 226 26.87 2.13 -11.65
CA GLU A 226 25.42 2.35 -11.63
C GLU A 226 24.71 1.80 -12.90
N ALA A 227 25.39 1.84 -14.05
CA ALA A 227 24.84 1.38 -15.32
C ALA A 227 24.69 -0.16 -15.41
N ASP A 228 25.64 -0.90 -14.83
CA ASP A 228 25.60 -2.37 -14.79
C ASP A 228 24.62 -2.89 -13.73
N TYR A 229 24.47 -2.18 -12.60
CA TYR A 229 23.45 -2.47 -11.60
C TYR A 229 22.04 -2.35 -12.19
N ASN A 230 21.75 -1.26 -12.90
CA ASN A 230 20.44 -1.01 -13.54
C ASN A 230 20.10 -2.05 -14.61
N LYS A 231 21.10 -2.65 -15.27
CA LYS A 231 20.86 -3.74 -16.24
C LYS A 231 20.53 -5.06 -15.55
N GLN A 232 21.25 -5.40 -14.48
CA GLN A 232 20.98 -6.61 -13.70
C GLN A 232 19.65 -6.53 -12.94
N HIS A 233 19.27 -5.34 -12.47
CA HIS A 233 17.98 -5.10 -11.82
C HIS A 233 16.81 -5.28 -12.79
N ARG A 234 16.89 -4.70 -14.00
CA ARG A 234 15.88 -4.89 -15.08
C ARG A 234 15.62 -6.37 -15.41
N GLU A 235 16.68 -7.18 -15.47
CA GLU A 235 16.54 -8.61 -15.78
C GLU A 235 15.88 -9.38 -14.63
N ARG A 236 16.17 -9.02 -13.36
CA ARG A 236 15.52 -9.63 -12.20
C ARG A 236 14.02 -9.35 -12.17
N MET A 237 13.61 -8.11 -12.46
CA MET A 237 12.20 -7.71 -12.50
C MET A 237 11.43 -8.43 -13.60
N ARG A 238 12.00 -8.50 -14.81
CA ARG A 238 11.42 -9.24 -15.94
C ARG A 238 11.21 -10.73 -15.60
N LEU A 239 12.18 -11.37 -14.93
CA LEU A 239 12.09 -12.78 -14.54
C LEU A 239 11.07 -13.04 -13.44
N ALA A 240 10.97 -12.15 -12.44
CA ALA A 240 9.96 -12.24 -11.38
C ALA A 240 8.54 -12.15 -11.96
N TRP A 241 8.31 -11.23 -12.90
CA TRP A 241 7.03 -11.06 -13.57
C TRP A 241 6.65 -12.28 -14.44
N LEU A 242 7.61 -12.83 -15.19
CA LEU A 242 7.42 -14.06 -15.96
C LEU A 242 7.05 -15.25 -15.06
N LYS A 243 7.67 -15.35 -13.87
CA LYS A 243 7.37 -16.41 -12.92
C LYS A 243 5.96 -16.28 -12.34
N ARG A 244 5.51 -15.05 -12.00
CA ARG A 244 4.16 -14.80 -11.49
C ARG A 244 3.09 -15.13 -12.54
N SER A 245 3.29 -14.73 -13.80
CA SER A 245 2.36 -15.06 -14.89
C SER A 245 2.28 -16.56 -15.19
N GLN A 246 3.41 -17.29 -15.14
CA GLN A 246 3.39 -18.75 -15.29
C GLN A 246 2.67 -19.45 -14.13
N THR A 247 2.82 -18.94 -12.90
CA THR A 247 2.14 -19.51 -11.72
C THR A 247 0.63 -19.37 -11.85
N LEU A 248 0.13 -18.22 -12.31
CA LEU A 248 -1.29 -17.99 -12.56
C LEU A 248 -1.85 -18.95 -13.63
N GLN A 249 -1.12 -19.16 -14.74
CA GLN A 249 -1.53 -20.11 -15.79
C GLN A 249 -1.58 -21.57 -15.31
N GLN A 250 -0.64 -21.98 -14.45
CA GLN A 250 -0.65 -23.31 -13.85
C GLN A 250 -1.82 -23.50 -12.88
N GLN A 251 -2.18 -22.46 -12.14
CA GLN A 251 -3.32 -22.49 -11.23
C GLN A 251 -4.64 -22.63 -11.99
N GLU A 252 -4.80 -21.90 -13.11
CA GLU A 252 -5.95 -22.03 -14.02
C GLU A 252 -6.07 -23.42 -14.65
N GLN A 253 -4.96 -24.00 -15.11
CA GLN A 253 -4.96 -25.37 -15.65
C GLN A 253 -5.32 -26.42 -14.59
N SER A 254 -4.83 -26.27 -13.36
CA SER A 254 -5.16 -27.22 -12.28
C SER A 254 -6.64 -27.19 -11.90
N LEU A 255 -7.30 -26.03 -12.02
CA LEU A 255 -8.73 -25.89 -11.73
C LEU A 255 -9.60 -26.48 -12.85
N ALA A 256 -9.13 -26.46 -14.10
CA ALA A 256 -9.83 -27.07 -15.24
C ALA A 256 -9.85 -28.62 -15.16
N ASP A 257 -8.83 -29.24 -14.59
CA ASP A 257 -8.73 -30.70 -14.47
C ASP A 257 -9.58 -31.30 -13.32
N ILE A 258 -10.15 -30.47 -12.44
CA ILE A 258 -10.98 -30.92 -11.30
C ILE A 258 -12.48 -30.91 -11.62
N ALA A 259 -12.90 -30.48 -12.81
CA ALA A 259 -14.32 -30.49 -13.20
C ALA A 259 -14.88 -31.92 -13.23
N PRO A 260 -15.90 -32.25 -12.40
CA PRO A 260 -16.43 -33.60 -12.32
C PRO A 260 -17.13 -33.98 -13.62
N GLN A 261 -16.72 -35.11 -14.23
CA GLN A 261 -17.45 -35.72 -15.33
C GLN A 261 -18.85 -36.11 -14.85
N THR A 262 -19.84 -35.29 -15.18
CA THR A 262 -21.26 -35.61 -15.04
C THR A 262 -21.56 -36.76 -16.00
N SER A 263 -21.55 -37.96 -15.46
CA SER A 263 -21.94 -39.17 -16.19
C SER A 263 -23.43 -39.12 -16.47
N GLU A 264 -23.78 -38.92 -17.75
CA GLU A 264 -25.14 -39.10 -18.26
C GLU A 264 -25.60 -40.55 -18.08
N ALA A 265 -26.37 -40.79 -17.02
CA ALA A 265 -27.12 -42.04 -16.83
C ALA A 265 -28.29 -42.09 -17.83
N THR A 266 -28.04 -42.63 -19.02
CA THR A 266 -29.06 -42.98 -20.01
C THR A 266 -29.88 -44.17 -19.53
N SER A 267 -31.07 -43.91 -18.99
CA SER A 267 -32.06 -44.94 -18.68
C SER A 267 -32.69 -45.50 -19.97
N LYS A 268 -32.24 -46.69 -20.40
CA LYS A 268 -32.96 -47.53 -21.37
C LYS A 268 -34.09 -48.27 -20.65
N SER A 269 -35.33 -47.82 -20.87
CA SER A 269 -36.53 -48.61 -20.62
C SER A 269 -36.92 -49.35 -21.91
N SER A 270 -36.70 -50.66 -21.94
CA SER A 270 -37.17 -51.58 -22.97
C SER A 270 -37.86 -52.77 -22.29
N GLY A 271 -39.07 -53.11 -22.74
CA GLY A 271 -39.53 -54.50 -22.74
C GLY A 271 -40.76 -54.85 -21.90
N MET A 272 -41.91 -54.84 -22.59
CA MET A 272 -42.95 -55.90 -22.64
C MET A 272 -43.44 -56.57 -21.35
N ALA A 273 -44.73 -56.40 -21.07
CA ALA A 273 -45.75 -57.46 -21.16
C ALA A 273 -47.14 -56.83 -21.38
#